data_AF-A0A381UVC0-F1
#
_entry.id   AF-A0A381UVC0-F1
#
_cell.length_a   1.000
_cell.length_b   1.000
_cell.length_c   1.000
_cell.angle_alpha   90.00
_cell.angle_beta   90.00
_cell.angle_gamma   90.00
#
_symmetry.space_group_name_H-M   'P 1'
#
loop_
_entity.id
_entity.type
_entity.pdbx_description
1 polymer ?
#
loop_
_entity_poly.entity_id
_entity_poly.type
_entity_poly.pdbx_seq_one_letter_code
_entity_poly.pdbx_strand_id
1 'polypeptide(L)'
;MKQNDLYRVTSVRLVGGVIAVILSVALGRALAVAKPNIVFVLADDMGYGDVQALNSRSTVPTPNLNRLARQGMIFTDAHSPSAVCTPTRYGTLTGRYCWRSRLKRGVLNGYSAPLLESGRLTVAGMLRVSGYHTSVVGKWHLGLGYQKGADEKI
;
A
#
# COMPACT_ATOMS: atom_id res chain seq x y z
N MET A 1 62.57 -14.28 18.68
CA MET A 1 61.40 -14.63 17.84
C MET A 1 61.87 -14.69 16.39
N LYS A 2 61.69 -15.80 15.67
CA LYS A 2 62.22 -15.94 14.30
C LYS A 2 61.31 -15.18 13.33
N GLN A 3 61.86 -14.62 12.27
CA GLN A 3 61.14 -13.78 11.29
C GLN A 3 59.92 -14.50 10.68
N ASN A 4 60.00 -15.83 10.53
CA ASN A 4 58.89 -16.69 10.09
C ASN A 4 57.72 -16.79 11.09
N ASP A 5 57.98 -16.63 12.40
CA ASP A 5 56.92 -16.62 13.43
C ASP A 5 56.15 -15.31 13.38
N LEU A 6 56.82 -14.19 13.10
CA LEU A 6 56.17 -12.89 12.94
C LEU A 6 55.22 -12.91 11.73
N TYR A 7 55.66 -13.37 10.56
CA TYR A 7 54.80 -13.48 9.37
C TYR A 7 53.60 -14.40 9.59
N ARG A 8 53.75 -15.51 10.32
CA ARG A 8 52.64 -16.42 10.68
C ARG A 8 51.61 -15.74 11.59
N VAL A 9 52.05 -14.99 12.58
CA VAL A 9 51.14 -14.30 13.51
C VAL A 9 50.40 -13.15 12.81
N THR A 10 51.06 -12.39 11.93
CA THR A 10 50.41 -11.30 11.18
C THR A 10 49.42 -11.84 10.15
N SER A 11 49.74 -12.94 9.46
CA SER A 11 48.84 -13.56 8.47
C SER A 11 47.61 -14.23 9.11
N VAL A 12 47.75 -14.89 10.27
CA VAL A 12 46.60 -15.44 11.03
C VAL A 12 45.66 -14.34 11.52
N ARG A 13 46.19 -13.19 11.98
CA ARG A 13 45.37 -12.04 12.39
C ARG A 13 44.65 -11.38 11.21
N LEU A 14 45.29 -11.29 10.04
CA LEU A 14 44.69 -10.74 8.82
C LEU A 14 43.55 -11.62 8.30
N VAL A 15 43.76 -12.94 8.25
CA VAL A 15 42.75 -13.93 7.83
C VAL A 15 41.56 -13.93 8.80
N GLY A 16 41.81 -13.89 10.11
CA GLY A 16 40.74 -13.79 11.12
C GLY A 16 39.91 -12.52 10.99
N GLY A 17 40.54 -11.38 10.71
CA GLY A 17 39.85 -10.11 10.48
C GLY A 17 38.98 -10.12 9.22
N VAL A 18 39.47 -10.69 8.12
CA VAL A 18 38.71 -10.84 6.87
C VAL A 18 37.51 -11.77 7.07
N ILE A 19 37.70 -12.91 7.75
CA ILE A 19 36.61 -13.84 8.08
C ILE A 19 35.55 -13.16 8.95
N ALA A 20 35.95 -12.39 9.96
CA ALA A 20 35.02 -11.66 10.82
C ALA A 20 34.19 -10.64 10.01
N VAL A 21 34.81 -9.88 9.10
CA VAL A 21 34.11 -8.93 8.23
C VAL A 21 33.12 -9.63 7.30
N ILE A 22 33.52 -10.75 6.68
CA ILE A 22 32.64 -11.55 5.80
C ILE A 22 31.44 -12.10 6.58
N LEU A 23 31.65 -12.64 7.79
CA LEU A 23 30.57 -13.12 8.66
C LEU A 23 29.63 -11.99 9.09
N SER A 24 30.15 -10.80 9.39
CA SER A 24 29.36 -9.64 9.79
C SER A 24 28.44 -9.15 8.66
N VAL A 25 28.96 -9.11 7.44
CA VAL A 25 28.20 -8.74 6.23
C VAL A 25 27.14 -9.79 5.89
N ALA A 26 27.45 -11.08 6.06
CA ALA A 26 26.50 -12.17 5.83
C ALA A 26 25.35 -12.15 6.86
N LEU A 27 25.65 -11.92 8.14
CA LEU A 27 24.65 -11.82 9.20
C LEU A 27 23.75 -10.60 9.02
N GLY A 28 24.31 -9.46 8.60
CA GLY A 28 23.54 -8.24 8.30
C GLY A 28 22.55 -8.40 7.14
N ARG A 29 22.85 -9.27 6.17
CA ARG A 29 21.90 -9.61 5.08
C ARG A 29 20.80 -10.56 5.52
N ALA A 30 21.07 -11.48 6.44
CA ALA A 30 20.07 -12.43 6.95
C ALA A 30 18.99 -11.76 7.81
N LEU A 31 19.29 -10.60 8.41
CA LEU A 31 18.34 -9.80 9.19
C LEU A 31 17.49 -8.84 8.36
N ALA A 32 17.67 -8.79 7.03
CA ALA A 32 16.82 -7.99 6.16
C ALA A 32 15.41 -8.62 6.13
N VAL A 33 14.51 -8.10 6.96
CA VAL A 33 13.09 -8.48 6.95
C VAL A 33 12.56 -8.35 5.53
N ALA A 34 12.07 -9.46 4.98
CA ALA A 34 11.48 -9.47 3.65
C ALA A 34 10.33 -8.45 3.59
N LYS A 35 10.30 -7.65 2.52
CA LYS A 35 9.24 -6.66 2.30
C LYS A 35 7.88 -7.36 2.27
N PRO A 36 6.89 -6.96 3.08
CA PRO A 36 5.59 -7.64 3.11
C PRO A 36 4.77 -7.32 1.86
N ASN A 37 4.00 -8.29 1.35
CA ASN A 37 2.99 -7.98 0.33
C ASN A 37 1.87 -7.16 0.94
N ILE A 38 1.49 -6.06 0.28
CA ILE A 38 0.43 -5.16 0.73
C ILE A 38 -0.80 -5.38 -0.15
N VAL A 39 -1.91 -5.83 0.45
CA VAL A 39 -3.20 -5.98 -0.22
C VAL A 39 -4.19 -5.03 0.44
N PHE A 40 -4.66 -4.04 -0.32
CA PHE A 40 -5.67 -3.07 0.14
C PHE A 40 -7.02 -3.38 -0.51
N VAL A 41 -7.99 -3.81 0.30
CA VAL A 41 -9.35 -4.12 -0.16
C VAL A 41 -10.29 -2.99 0.22
N LEU A 42 -10.88 -2.34 -0.78
CA LEU A 42 -11.88 -1.29 -0.58
C LEU A 42 -13.24 -1.76 -1.06
N ALA A 43 -14.10 -2.15 -0.12
CA ALA A 43 -15.50 -2.45 -0.39
C ALA A 43 -16.25 -1.19 -0.86
N ASP A 44 -17.30 -1.39 -1.65
CA ASP A 44 -18.14 -0.32 -2.20
C ASP A 44 -19.49 -0.37 -1.47
N ASP A 45 -19.90 0.75 -0.89
CA ASP A 45 -21.16 0.94 -0.16
C ASP A 45 -21.43 -0.09 0.97
N MET A 46 -20.37 -0.61 1.60
CA MET A 46 -20.48 -1.48 2.78
C MET A 46 -20.66 -0.66 4.06
N GLY A 47 -21.73 -0.95 4.79
CA GLY A 47 -22.03 -0.35 6.08
C GLY A 47 -21.22 -0.96 7.23
N TYR A 48 -21.03 -0.19 8.30
CA TYR A 48 -20.32 -0.63 9.51
C TYR A 48 -20.91 -1.92 10.11
N GLY A 49 -22.25 -2.06 10.06
CA GLY A 49 -22.97 -3.19 10.63
C GLY A 49 -23.11 -4.41 9.71
N ASP A 50 -22.54 -4.41 8.50
CA ASP A 50 -22.71 -5.50 7.54
C ASP A 50 -21.83 -6.72 7.89
N VAL A 51 -20.66 -6.47 8.47
CA VAL A 51 -19.73 -7.53 8.87
C VAL A 51 -20.14 -8.12 10.21
N GLN A 52 -20.30 -9.43 10.30
CA GLN A 52 -20.77 -10.11 11.52
C GLN A 52 -19.83 -9.89 12.72
N ALA A 53 -18.52 -9.77 12.47
CA ALA A 53 -17.54 -9.41 13.49
C ALA A 53 -17.77 -8.02 14.13
N LEU A 54 -18.47 -7.11 13.44
CA LEU A 54 -18.83 -5.77 13.94
C LEU A 54 -20.29 -5.70 14.44
N ASN A 55 -21.14 -6.62 13.98
CA ASN A 55 -22.54 -6.70 14.36
C ASN A 55 -22.99 -8.17 14.39
N SER A 56 -23.12 -8.74 15.58
CA SER A 56 -23.55 -10.13 15.77
C SER A 56 -24.96 -10.42 15.25
N ARG A 57 -25.78 -9.39 15.03
CA ARG A 57 -27.12 -9.49 14.44
C ARG A 57 -27.14 -9.33 12.93
N SER A 58 -25.98 -9.15 12.27
CA SER A 58 -25.92 -9.07 10.80
C SER A 58 -26.43 -10.38 10.18
N THR A 59 -27.39 -10.26 9.28
CA THR A 59 -28.00 -11.39 8.57
C THR A 59 -27.15 -11.88 7.40
N VAL A 60 -26.12 -11.12 6.99
CA VAL A 60 -25.22 -11.47 5.87
C VAL A 60 -24.06 -12.32 6.39
N PRO A 61 -23.92 -13.59 5.97
CA PRO A 61 -22.79 -14.42 6.38
C PRO A 61 -21.48 -13.87 5.82
N THR A 62 -20.51 -13.60 6.70
CA THR A 62 -19.21 -13.02 6.32
C THR A 62 -18.02 -13.85 6.84
N PRO A 63 -17.97 -15.18 6.60
CA PRO A 63 -17.04 -16.09 7.27
C PRO A 63 -15.56 -15.74 7.04
N ASN A 64 -15.19 -15.26 5.86
CA ASN A 64 -13.81 -14.85 5.54
C ASN A 64 -13.41 -13.55 6.24
N LEU A 65 -14.31 -12.57 6.33
CA LEU A 65 -14.06 -11.32 7.08
C LEU A 65 -14.03 -11.59 8.59
N ASN A 66 -14.90 -12.49 9.08
CA ASN A 66 -14.86 -12.93 10.48
C ASN A 66 -13.53 -13.60 10.81
N ARG A 67 -12.99 -14.42 9.90
CA ARG A 67 -11.66 -15.02 10.07
C ARG A 67 -10.56 -13.97 10.06
N LEU A 68 -10.60 -13.01 9.13
CA LEU A 68 -9.63 -11.93 9.06
C LEU A 68 -9.63 -11.09 10.35
N ALA A 69 -10.82 -10.76 10.86
CA ALA A 69 -11.00 -10.02 12.10
C ALA A 69 -10.41 -10.75 13.32
N ARG A 70 -10.57 -12.08 13.42
CA ARG A 70 -9.96 -12.89 14.50
C ARG A 70 -8.45 -13.01 14.41
N GLN A 71 -7.88 -12.90 13.21
CA GLN A 71 -6.44 -13.06 12.96
C GLN A 71 -5.68 -11.73 12.92
N GLY A 72 -6.38 -10.61 13.09
CA GLY A 72 -5.81 -9.28 12.93
C GLY A 72 -6.36 -8.29 13.94
N MET A 73 -6.50 -7.04 13.48
CA MET A 73 -6.97 -5.93 14.27
C MET A 73 -8.29 -5.40 13.70
N ILE A 74 -9.19 -5.02 14.59
CA ILE A 74 -10.46 -4.38 14.25
C ILE A 74 -10.38 -2.92 14.70
N PHE A 75 -10.81 -2.00 13.84
CA PHE A 75 -11.00 -0.60 14.18
C PHE A 75 -12.50 -0.36 14.34
N THR A 76 -12.91 0.06 15.54
CA THR A 76 -14.31 0.40 15.85
C THR A 76 -14.65 1.86 15.57
N ASP A 77 -13.64 2.68 15.31
CA ASP A 77 -13.76 4.10 14.97
C ASP A 77 -12.84 4.43 13.79
N ALA A 78 -13.29 4.10 12.58
CA ALA A 78 -12.58 4.34 11.34
C ALA A 78 -13.49 5.11 10.37
N HIS A 79 -12.97 6.18 9.77
CA HIS A 79 -13.74 7.07 8.91
C HIS A 79 -13.18 7.15 7.50
N SER A 80 -14.08 7.16 6.51
CA SER A 80 -13.73 7.58 5.15
C SER A 80 -13.62 9.11 5.09
N PRO A 81 -12.80 9.67 4.18
CA PRO A 81 -12.68 11.13 4.05
C PRO A 81 -13.92 11.76 3.40
N SER A 82 -14.87 10.97 2.91
CA SER A 82 -16.16 11.41 2.37
C SER A 82 -17.19 10.28 2.42
N ALA A 83 -18.48 10.62 2.34
CA ALA A 83 -19.59 9.67 2.26
C ALA A 83 -19.86 9.14 0.84
N VAL A 84 -19.06 9.52 -0.18
CA VAL A 84 -19.25 9.07 -1.57
C VAL A 84 -17.96 8.60 -2.24
N CYS A 85 -18.10 7.77 -3.28
CA CYS A 85 -17.03 6.96 -3.88
C CYS A 85 -15.79 7.73 -4.36
N THR A 86 -15.95 8.63 -5.33
CA THR A 86 -14.84 9.37 -5.94
C THR A 86 -13.97 10.12 -4.91
N PRO A 87 -14.51 10.98 -4.03
CA PRO A 87 -13.70 11.68 -3.04
C PRO A 87 -13.02 10.73 -2.04
N THR A 88 -13.68 9.63 -1.64
CA THR A 88 -13.06 8.59 -0.80
C THR A 88 -11.85 7.96 -1.46
N ARG A 89 -11.98 7.57 -2.73
CA ARG A 89 -10.88 6.98 -3.51
C ARG A 89 -9.74 7.98 -3.75
N TYR A 90 -10.06 9.24 -4.00
CA TYR A 90 -9.05 10.31 -4.13
C TYR A 90 -8.25 10.46 -2.83
N GLY A 91 -8.91 10.59 -1.69
CA GLY A 91 -8.24 10.76 -0.41
C GLY A 91 -7.40 9.55 -0.02
N THR A 92 -7.94 8.35 -0.25
CA THR A 92 -7.25 7.08 0.02
C THR A 92 -5.96 6.95 -0.80
N LEU A 93 -6.01 7.25 -2.10
CA LEU A 93 -4.84 7.08 -2.96
C LEU A 93 -3.81 8.19 -2.81
N THR A 94 -4.22 9.41 -2.47
CA THR A 94 -3.32 10.57 -2.43
C THR A 94 -2.86 10.96 -1.02
N GLY A 95 -3.51 10.46 0.03
CA GLY A 95 -3.29 10.91 1.41
C GLY A 95 -3.74 12.36 1.65
N ARG A 96 -4.54 12.95 0.75
CA ARG A 96 -4.98 14.35 0.82
C ARG A 96 -6.48 14.42 1.05
N TYR A 97 -6.91 15.43 1.81
CA TYR A 97 -8.32 15.75 1.89
C TYR A 97 -8.95 15.97 0.51
N CYS A 98 -10.08 15.31 0.26
CA CYS A 98 -10.73 15.26 -1.05
C CYS A 98 -11.21 16.64 -1.55
N TRP A 99 -11.54 17.57 -0.65
CA TRP A 99 -11.91 18.94 -1.02
C TRP A 99 -10.76 19.76 -1.63
N ARG A 100 -9.52 19.28 -1.54
CA ARG A 100 -8.36 19.85 -2.25
C ARG A 100 -8.32 19.45 -3.74
N SER A 101 -9.14 18.48 -4.16
CA SER A 101 -9.29 18.15 -5.58
C SER A 101 -10.16 19.19 -6.31
N ARG A 102 -10.22 19.13 -7.65
CA ARG A 102 -11.14 19.98 -8.44
C ARG A 102 -12.62 19.61 -8.28
N LEU A 103 -12.94 18.41 -7.80
CA LEU A 103 -14.33 17.97 -7.63
C LEU A 103 -14.86 18.48 -6.29
N LYS A 104 -15.88 19.35 -6.33
CA LYS A 104 -16.44 19.99 -5.13
C LYS A 104 -17.74 19.36 -4.63
N ARG A 105 -18.40 18.54 -5.46
CA ARG A 105 -19.67 17.88 -5.15
C ARG A 105 -19.81 16.60 -5.97
N GLY A 106 -20.47 15.59 -5.39
CA GLY A 106 -20.88 14.38 -6.08
C GLY A 106 -19.72 13.46 -6.43
N VAL A 107 -19.92 12.68 -7.48
CA VAL A 107 -18.97 11.69 -7.99
C VAL A 107 -18.73 11.90 -9.48
N LEU A 108 -17.63 11.36 -10.00
CA LEU A 108 -17.41 11.32 -11.44
C LEU A 108 -18.38 10.36 -12.14
N ASN A 109 -18.65 10.62 -13.41
CA ASN A 109 -19.31 9.68 -14.31
C ASN A 109 -18.28 8.99 -15.25
N GLY A 110 -18.73 8.07 -16.11
CA GLY A 110 -17.86 7.29 -17.00
C GLY A 110 -17.04 8.12 -17.99
N TYR A 111 -17.55 9.27 -18.41
CA TYR A 111 -16.92 10.18 -19.37
C TYR A 111 -16.18 11.35 -18.71
N SER A 112 -16.07 11.34 -17.38
CA SER A 112 -15.39 12.40 -16.66
C SER A 112 -13.88 12.34 -16.91
N ALA A 113 -13.29 13.53 -17.06
CA ALA A 113 -11.84 13.67 -17.07
C ALA A 113 -11.20 13.05 -15.81
N PRO A 114 -9.95 12.57 -15.87
CA PRO A 114 -9.21 12.14 -14.70
C PRO A 114 -9.24 13.18 -13.59
N LEU A 115 -9.47 12.74 -12.35
CA LEU A 115 -9.47 13.61 -11.18
C LEU A 115 -8.07 13.83 -10.62
N LEU A 116 -7.20 12.82 -10.74
CA LEU A 116 -5.81 12.93 -10.33
C LEU A 116 -5.07 13.88 -11.27
N GLU A 117 -4.36 14.84 -10.68
CA GLU A 117 -3.53 15.77 -11.44
C GLU A 117 -2.32 15.03 -12.03
N SER A 118 -1.80 15.52 -13.16
CA SER A 118 -0.57 14.97 -13.73
C SER A 118 0.57 15.02 -12.70
N GLY A 119 1.29 13.91 -12.54
CA GLY A 119 2.36 13.79 -11.55
C GLY A 119 1.89 13.71 -10.08
N ARG A 120 0.59 13.64 -9.79
CA ARG A 120 0.09 13.46 -8.42
C ARG A 120 0.61 12.15 -7.84
N LEU A 121 1.49 12.25 -6.83
CA LEU A 121 1.96 11.08 -6.10
C LEU A 121 0.78 10.38 -5.41
N THR A 122 0.69 9.07 -5.64
CA THR A 122 -0.26 8.18 -4.96
C THR A 122 0.50 7.20 -4.07
N VAL A 123 -0.22 6.52 -3.17
CA VAL A 123 0.33 5.41 -2.37
C VAL A 123 0.96 4.33 -3.26
N ALA A 124 0.35 4.05 -4.43
CA ALA A 124 0.93 3.14 -5.41
C ALA A 124 2.23 3.69 -6.02
N GLY A 125 2.28 4.98 -6.36
CA GLY A 125 3.51 5.62 -6.84
C GLY A 125 4.63 5.58 -5.80
N MET A 126 4.30 5.87 -4.54
CA MET A 126 5.25 5.81 -3.41
C MET A 126 5.78 4.38 -3.20
N LEU A 127 4.91 3.38 -3.23
CA LEU A 127 5.31 1.98 -3.11
C LEU A 127 6.18 1.53 -4.29
N ARG A 128 5.88 1.98 -5.52
CA ARG A 128 6.70 1.67 -6.69
C ARG A 128 8.13 2.21 -6.56
N VAL A 129 8.30 3.44 -6.09
CA VAL A 129 9.63 4.02 -5.77
C VAL A 129 10.37 3.16 -4.74
N SER A 130 9.64 2.54 -3.82
CA SER A 130 10.18 1.63 -2.79
C SER A 130 10.44 0.20 -3.29
N GLY A 131 10.30 -0.06 -4.60
CA GLY A 131 10.58 -1.36 -5.23
C GLY A 131 9.41 -2.36 -5.19
N TYR A 132 8.18 -1.89 -4.95
CA TYR A 132 7.00 -2.75 -5.05
C TYR A 132 6.45 -2.80 -6.46
N HIS A 133 5.96 -3.98 -6.86
CA HIS A 133 5.04 -4.10 -7.98
C HIS A 133 3.64 -3.69 -7.54
N THR A 134 2.98 -2.83 -8.32
CA THR A 134 1.68 -2.25 -7.96
C THR A 134 0.66 -2.53 -9.05
N SER A 135 -0.51 -3.04 -8.68
CA SER A 135 -1.64 -3.23 -9.57
C SER A 135 -2.94 -2.80 -8.89
N VAL A 136 -3.97 -2.55 -9.68
CA VAL A 136 -5.34 -2.29 -9.22
C VAL A 136 -6.30 -3.18 -9.99
N VAL A 137 -7.25 -3.77 -9.28
CA VAL A 137 -8.30 -4.62 -9.88
C VAL A 137 -9.64 -4.15 -9.34
N GLY A 138 -10.61 -3.95 -10.23
CA GLY A 138 -11.96 -3.51 -9.89
C GLY A 138 -12.21 -2.01 -10.09
N LYS A 139 -13.00 -1.40 -9.20
CA LYS A 139 -13.55 -0.05 -9.38
C LYS A 139 -12.48 1.04 -9.22
N TRP A 140 -12.30 1.85 -10.26
CA TRP A 140 -11.38 3.01 -10.24
C TRP A 140 -12.07 4.30 -9.77
N HIS A 141 -13.10 4.75 -10.51
CA HIS A 141 -13.95 5.92 -10.21
C HIS A 141 -13.22 7.26 -9.98
N LEU A 142 -12.02 7.42 -10.55
CA LEU A 142 -11.24 8.67 -10.58
C LEU A 142 -11.03 9.21 -12.00
N GLY A 143 -11.89 8.82 -12.94
CA GLY A 143 -11.82 9.17 -14.36
C GLY A 143 -10.79 8.35 -15.12
N LEU A 144 -11.12 7.96 -16.35
CA LEU A 144 -10.32 7.07 -17.19
C LEU A 144 -9.75 7.75 -18.44
N GLY A 145 -10.09 9.01 -18.68
CA GLY A 145 -9.65 9.69 -19.90
C GLY A 145 -10.51 9.42 -21.13
N TYR A 146 -11.73 8.92 -20.94
CA TYR A 146 -12.69 8.65 -22.03
C TYR A 146 -13.65 9.81 -22.26
N GLN A 147 -13.21 11.06 -22.08
CA GLN A 147 -14.08 12.20 -22.37
C GLN A 147 -14.52 12.17 -23.84
N LYS A 148 -15.82 12.37 -24.10
CA LYS A 148 -16.31 12.59 -25.47
C LYS A 148 -15.78 13.91 -26.00
N GLY A 149 -15.45 13.96 -27.30
CA GLY A 149 -15.08 15.18 -27.99
C GLY A 149 -16.23 16.19 -27.97
N ALA A 150 -15.92 17.48 -28.09
CA ALA A 150 -16.89 18.58 -28.03
C ALA A 150 -18.03 18.48 -29.08
N ASP A 151 -17.84 17.66 -30.11
CA ASP A 151 -18.75 17.53 -31.26
C ASP A 151 -19.67 16.30 -31.23
N GLU A 152 -19.54 15.42 -30.23
CA GLU A 152 -20.41 14.25 -30.11
C GLU A 152 -21.68 14.59 -29.30
N LYS A 153 -22.75 15.00 -30.01
CA LYS A 153 -24.07 15.24 -29.41
C LYS A 153 -24.68 13.95 -28.84
N ILE A 154 -25.51 14.13 -27.79
CA ILE A 154 -26.30 13.10 -27.10
C ILE A 154 -27.38 12.55 -28.03
#